data_AF-A0A563CHL2-F1
#
_entry.id   AF-A0A563CHL2-F1
#
_cell.length_a   1.000
_cell.length_b   1.000
_cell.length_c   1.000
_cell.angle_alpha   90.00
_cell.angle_beta   90.00
_cell.angle_gamma   90.00
#
_symmetry.space_group_name_H-M   'P 1'
#
loop_
_entity.id
_entity.type
_entity.pdbx_description
1 polymer ?
#
loop_
_entity_poly.entity_id
_entity_poly.type
_entity_poly.pdbx_seq_one_letter_code
_entity_poly.pdbx_strand_id
1 'polypeptide(L)'
;MKADNNRIQQAIIAREIIDLYRDSQDKIGTAVSLDVLCFAMAKLTDCDKVDYPTIDWDDLASNFDGIAISQASDVSAIRKIENDIASTYKKSLKIIKQQL
;
A
#
# COMPACT_ATOMS: atom_id res chain seq x y z
N MET A 1 1.60 -21.09 -10.65
CA MET A 1 1.63 -20.25 -11.88
C MET A 1 0.62 -19.11 -11.86
N LYS A 2 -0.71 -19.31 -11.97
CA LYS A 2 -1.68 -18.18 -11.94
C LYS A 2 -1.70 -17.43 -10.60
N ALA A 3 -1.72 -18.17 -9.50
CA ALA A 3 -1.71 -17.58 -8.16
C ALA A 3 -0.41 -16.78 -7.92
N ASP A 4 0.75 -17.35 -8.25
CA ASP A 4 2.06 -16.69 -8.09
C ASP A 4 2.16 -15.39 -8.90
N ASN A 5 1.65 -15.37 -10.14
CA ASN A 5 1.60 -14.16 -10.95
C ASN A 5 0.73 -13.07 -10.31
N ASN A 6 -0.41 -13.42 -9.72
CA ASN A 6 -1.26 -12.46 -9.00
C ASN A 6 -0.53 -11.88 -7.77
N ARG A 7 0.20 -12.72 -7.01
CA ARG A 7 0.99 -12.27 -5.86
C ARG A 7 2.07 -11.25 -6.25
N ILE A 8 2.80 -11.51 -7.34
CA ILE A 8 3.84 -10.61 -7.84
C ILE A 8 3.22 -9.31 -8.35
N GLN A 9 2.14 -9.39 -9.13
CA GLN A 9 1.46 -8.21 -9.67
C GLN A 9 1.00 -7.29 -8.55
N GLN A 10 0.39 -7.85 -7.49
CA GLN A 10 0.02 -7.07 -6.31
C GLN A 10 1.23 -6.41 -5.64
N ALA A 11 2.35 -7.15 -5.48
CA ALA A 11 3.57 -6.60 -4.90
C ALA A 11 4.17 -5.47 -5.76
N ILE A 12 4.15 -5.61 -7.09
CA ILE A 12 4.59 -4.54 -8.02
C ILE A 12 3.71 -3.31 -7.84
N ILE A 13 2.37 -3.47 -7.89
CA ILE A 13 1.44 -2.34 -7.76
C ILE A 13 1.62 -1.64 -6.41
N ALA A 14 1.75 -2.39 -5.30
CA ALA A 14 1.94 -1.80 -3.97
C ALA A 14 3.26 -1.02 -3.88
N ARG A 15 4.32 -1.57 -4.49
CA ARG A 15 5.63 -0.91 -4.58
C ARG A 15 5.54 0.41 -5.36
N GLU A 16 4.88 0.42 -6.51
CA GLU A 16 4.69 1.64 -7.33
C GLU A 16 3.83 2.69 -6.62
N ILE A 17 2.73 2.29 -5.98
CA ILE A 17 1.88 3.19 -5.18
C ILE A 17 2.70 3.88 -4.08
N ILE A 18 3.54 3.12 -3.37
CA ILE A 18 4.33 3.67 -2.27
C ILE A 18 5.47 4.56 -2.80
N ASP A 19 6.05 4.25 -3.95
CA ASP A 19 7.04 5.13 -4.59
C ASP A 19 6.40 6.47 -4.99
N LEU A 20 5.19 6.48 -5.56
CA LEU A 20 4.43 7.71 -5.83
C LEU A 20 4.22 8.55 -4.56
N TYR A 21 3.86 7.92 -3.44
CA TYR A 21 3.76 8.61 -2.16
C TYR A 21 5.11 9.20 -1.74
N ARG A 22 6.17 8.40 -1.75
CA ARG A 22 7.50 8.76 -1.25
C ARG A 22 8.13 9.91 -2.03
N ASP A 23 7.95 9.91 -3.34
CA ASP A 23 8.54 10.91 -4.23
C ASP A 23 7.70 12.21 -4.31
N SER A 24 6.45 12.16 -3.84
CA SER A 24 5.58 13.33 -3.82
C SER A 24 6.02 14.41 -2.83
N GLN A 25 5.96 15.66 -3.29
CA GLN A 25 6.08 16.86 -2.45
C GLN A 25 4.77 17.16 -1.71
N ASP A 26 3.62 16.86 -2.32
CA ASP A 26 2.30 17.03 -1.71
C ASP A 26 1.84 15.69 -1.11
N LYS A 27 2.32 15.42 0.11
CA LYS A 27 2.03 14.16 0.82
C LYS A 27 0.55 13.96 1.08
N ILE A 28 -0.16 15.01 1.48
CA ILE A 28 -1.57 14.94 1.84
C ILE A 28 -2.42 14.70 0.59
N GLY A 29 -2.27 15.53 -0.45
CA GLY A 29 -3.05 15.36 -1.68
C GLY A 29 -2.77 14.04 -2.40
N THR A 30 -1.51 13.58 -2.32
CA THR A 30 -1.14 12.26 -2.86
C THR A 30 -1.77 11.14 -2.05
N ALA A 31 -1.74 11.21 -0.71
CA ALA A 31 -2.35 10.20 0.14
C ALA A 31 -3.86 10.06 -0.11
N VAL A 32 -4.59 11.17 -0.29
CA VAL A 32 -6.02 11.14 -0.68
C VAL A 32 -6.25 10.32 -1.95
N SER A 33 -5.39 10.49 -2.95
CA SER A 33 -5.51 9.78 -4.23
C SER A 33 -5.16 8.30 -4.09
N LEU A 34 -4.13 7.98 -3.31
CA LEU A 34 -3.64 6.63 -3.13
C LEU A 34 -4.54 5.78 -2.23
N ASP A 35 -5.22 6.37 -1.25
CA ASP A 35 -6.28 5.72 -0.47
C ASP A 35 -7.35 5.11 -1.40
N VAL A 36 -7.93 5.92 -2.29
CA VAL A 36 -8.97 5.47 -3.23
C VAL A 36 -8.47 4.35 -4.15
N LEU A 37 -7.21 4.41 -4.60
CA LEU A 37 -6.61 3.36 -5.41
C LEU A 37 -6.42 2.05 -4.61
N CYS A 38 -5.96 2.13 -3.36
CA CYS A 38 -5.83 0.97 -2.48
C CYS A 38 -7.19 0.36 -2.17
N PHE A 39 -8.22 1.17 -1.92
CA PHE A 39 -9.58 0.69 -1.72
C PHE A 39 -10.12 -0.05 -2.96
N ALA A 40 -9.87 0.48 -4.16
CA ALA A 40 -10.24 -0.20 -5.41
C ALA A 40 -9.51 -1.55 -5.56
N MET A 41 -8.21 -1.59 -5.24
CA MET A 41 -7.42 -2.82 -5.24
C MET A 41 -7.92 -3.85 -4.22
N ALA A 42 -8.37 -3.41 -3.04
CA ALA A 42 -9.01 -4.28 -2.08
C ALA A 42 -10.22 -4.95 -2.72
N LYS A 43 -11.13 -4.21 -3.35
CA LYS A 43 -12.30 -4.79 -4.03
C LYS A 43 -11.96 -5.74 -5.16
N LEU A 44 -10.92 -5.45 -5.94
CA LEU A 44 -10.50 -6.31 -7.05
C LEU A 44 -9.84 -7.62 -6.59
N THR A 45 -9.18 -7.63 -5.43
CA THR A 45 -8.43 -8.79 -4.92
C THR A 45 -9.17 -9.58 -3.85
N ASP A 46 -10.19 -8.99 -3.23
CA ASP A 46 -11.06 -9.61 -2.22
C ASP A 46 -12.11 -10.56 -2.86
N CYS A 47 -12.39 -10.42 -4.15
CA CYS A 47 -13.34 -11.27 -4.87
C CYS A 47 -12.99 -12.78 -4.93
N ASP A 48 -11.77 -13.19 -4.56
CA ASP A 48 -11.26 -14.56 -4.74
C ASP A 48 -10.99 -15.33 -3.41
N LYS A 49 -11.43 -14.84 -2.25
CA LYS A 49 -10.90 -15.33 -0.95
C LYS A 49 -11.26 -16.77 -0.55
N VAL A 50 -10.31 -17.68 -0.78
CA VAL A 50 -10.00 -18.82 0.11
C VAL A 50 -8.67 -18.60 0.87
N ASP A 51 -7.77 -17.75 0.34
CA ASP A 51 -6.52 -17.34 0.98
C ASP A 51 -6.45 -15.81 1.18
N TYR A 52 -5.77 -15.36 2.23
CA TYR A 52 -5.51 -13.93 2.50
C TYR A 52 -4.73 -13.29 1.33
N PRO A 53 -5.05 -12.03 0.92
CA PRO A 53 -4.36 -11.38 -0.18
C PRO A 53 -2.88 -11.15 0.14
N THR A 54 -2.05 -11.08 -0.90
CA THR A 54 -0.59 -10.92 -0.72
C THR A 54 -0.25 -9.56 -0.11
N ILE A 55 -0.99 -8.54 -0.52
CA ILE A 55 -0.98 -7.20 0.04
C ILE A 55 -2.30 -6.98 0.76
N ASP A 56 -2.23 -6.43 1.95
CA ASP A 56 -3.41 -5.97 2.67
C ASP A 56 -3.78 -4.58 2.17
N TRP A 57 -4.67 -4.55 1.18
CA TRP A 57 -5.05 -3.31 0.51
C TRP A 57 -5.95 -2.42 1.37
N ASP A 58 -6.77 -3.01 2.25
CA ASP A 58 -7.61 -2.27 3.19
C ASP A 58 -6.75 -1.58 4.27
N ASP A 59 -5.71 -2.28 4.78
CA ASP A 59 -4.74 -1.69 5.70
C ASP A 59 -3.92 -0.58 5.03
N LEU A 60 -3.45 -0.80 3.79
CA LEU A 60 -2.70 0.22 3.06
C LEU A 60 -3.57 1.45 2.74
N ALA A 61 -4.84 1.26 2.39
CA ALA A 61 -5.81 2.35 2.21
C ALA A 61 -5.99 3.14 3.52
N SER A 62 -6.23 2.44 4.63
CA SER A 62 -6.38 3.05 5.96
C SER A 62 -5.15 3.85 6.39
N ASN A 63 -3.96 3.39 6.03
CA ASN A 63 -2.71 4.14 6.26
C ASN A 63 -2.68 5.45 5.45
N PHE A 64 -3.05 5.42 4.17
CA PHE A 64 -3.10 6.64 3.35
C PHE A 64 -4.22 7.61 3.79
N ASP A 65 -5.40 7.11 4.15
CA ASP A 65 -6.46 7.93 4.76
C ASP A 65 -5.95 8.60 6.05
N GLY A 66 -5.26 7.85 6.90
CA GLY A 66 -4.63 8.36 8.11
C GLY A 66 -3.62 9.49 7.86
N ILE A 67 -2.85 9.44 6.76
CA ILE A 67 -2.00 10.57 6.33
C ILE A 67 -2.86 11.73 5.82
N ALA A 68 -3.88 11.46 5.01
CA ALA A 68 -4.72 12.47 4.39
C ALA A 68 -5.47 13.34 5.41
N ILE A 69 -5.89 12.77 6.53
CA ILE A 69 -6.59 13.51 7.61
C ILE A 69 -5.65 14.06 8.69
N SER A 70 -4.35 13.77 8.61
CA SER A 70 -3.39 14.15 9.65
C SER A 70 -3.12 15.66 9.68
N GLN A 71 -2.89 16.19 10.87
CA GLN A 71 -2.43 17.56 11.09
C GLN A 71 -0.92 17.58 11.34
N ALA A 72 -0.28 18.74 11.12
CA ALA A 72 1.16 18.90 11.34
C ALA A 72 1.60 18.60 12.79
N SER A 73 0.68 18.69 13.76
CA SER A 73 0.92 18.31 15.16
C SER A 73 0.99 16.80 15.39
N ASP A 74 0.52 15.98 14.46
CA ASP A 74 0.35 14.53 14.62
C ASP A 74 1.61 13.72 14.30
N VAL A 75 2.78 14.31 14.56
CA VAL A 75 4.10 13.79 14.14
C VAL A 75 4.33 12.33 14.55
N SER A 76 3.89 11.94 15.75
CA SER A 76 4.06 10.56 16.24
C SER A 76 3.14 9.57 15.52
N ALA A 77 1.89 9.96 15.24
CA ALA A 77 0.92 9.14 14.52
C ALA A 77 1.33 8.99 13.04
N ILE A 78 1.71 10.10 12.39
CA ILE A 78 2.24 10.10 11.02
C ILE A 78 3.44 9.17 10.92
N ARG A 79 4.41 9.27 11.84
CA ARG A 79 5.59 8.39 11.83
C ARG A 79 5.22 6.92 11.96
N LYS A 80 4.21 6.58 12.77
CA LYS A 80 3.74 5.20 12.89
C LYS A 80 3.19 4.70 11.56
N ILE A 81 2.29 5.47 10.95
CA ILE A 81 1.69 5.17 9.64
C ILE A 81 2.78 5.02 8.56
N GLU A 82 3.77 5.93 8.53
CA GLU A 82 4.87 5.84 7.58
C GLU A 82 5.73 4.58 7.77
N ASN A 83 5.90 4.12 9.02
CA ASN A 83 6.59 2.85 9.28
C ASN A 83 5.78 1.64 8.80
N ASP A 84 4.46 1.69 8.94
CA ASP A 84 3.55 0.63 8.48
C ASP A 84 3.57 0.57 6.93
N ILE A 85 3.50 1.72 6.25
CA ILE A 85 3.70 1.83 4.80
C ILE A 85 5.08 1.28 4.38
N ALA A 86 6.14 1.66 5.10
CA ALA A 86 7.49 1.17 4.81
C ALA A 86 7.63 -0.35 5.02
N SER A 87 6.89 -0.95 5.94
CA SER A 87 6.82 -2.39 6.13
C SER A 87 6.20 -3.09 4.92
N THR A 88 5.07 -2.56 4.43
CA THR A 88 4.40 -3.05 3.21
C THR A 88 5.30 -2.92 1.98
N TYR A 89 6.05 -1.82 1.87
CA TYR A 89 7.05 -1.64 0.82
C TYR A 89 8.16 -2.71 0.87
N LYS A 90 8.75 -2.96 2.05
CA LYS A 90 9.78 -4.00 2.24
C LYS A 90 9.25 -5.39 1.90
N LYS A 91 8.01 -5.71 2.31
CA LYS A 91 7.34 -6.97 1.96
C LYS A 91 7.21 -7.13 0.45
N SER A 92 6.76 -6.07 -0.23
CA SER A 92 6.60 -6.04 -1.69
C SER A 92 7.92 -6.28 -2.41
N LEU A 93 9.00 -5.58 -2.02
CA LEU A 93 10.33 -5.79 -2.58
C LEU A 93 10.84 -7.22 -2.38
N LYS A 94 10.60 -7.82 -1.21
CA LYS A 94 11.00 -9.21 -0.94
C LYS A 94 10.31 -10.19 -1.88
N ILE A 95 9.00 -10.02 -2.12
CA ILE A 95 8.21 -10.86 -3.03
C ILE A 95 8.73 -10.75 -4.46
N ILE A 96 8.95 -9.52 -4.94
CA ILE A 96 9.47 -9.25 -6.29
C ILE A 96 10.85 -9.91 -6.47
N LYS A 97 11.75 -9.76 -5.49
CA LYS A 97 13.10 -10.32 -5.55
C LYS A 97 13.14 -11.85 -5.56
N GLN A 98 12.16 -12.53 -4.96
CA GLN A 98 12.13 -14.00 -4.93
C GLN A 98 11.79 -14.63 -6.29
N GLN A 99 11.45 -13.83 -7.30
CA GLN A 99 11.06 -14.26 -8.64
C GLN A 99 12.03 -13.82 -9.75
N LEU A 100 13.05 -13.03 -9.41
CA LEU A 100 14.16 -12.62 -10.29
C LEU A 100 15.44 -13.35 -9.89
#